data_AF-A0AAU5YIW4-F1
#
_entry.id   AF-A0AAU5YIW4-F1
#
_cell.length_a   1.000
_cell.length_b   1.000
_cell.length_c   1.000
_cell.angle_alpha   90.00
_cell.angle_beta   90.00
_cell.angle_gamma   90.00
#
_symmetry.space_group_name_H-M   'P 1'
#
loop_
_entity.id
_entity.type
_entity.pdbx_description
1 polymer ?
#
loop_
_entity_poly.entity_id
_entity_poly.type
_entity_poly.pdbx_seq_one_letter_code
_entity_poly.pdbx_strand_id
1 'polypeptide(L)'
;MTDTHNRATVERQLRSMIAEAARLDEAAVARLPAGTELFGPEIALTSLAGVTLLGAIDQRYGVDVATLDLSLDSLQSIATLTDFVTAHLQSH
;
A
#
# COMPACT_ATOMS: atom_id res chain seq x y z
N MET A 1 13.73 1.49 -18.39
CA MET A 1 12.33 1.80 -18.79
C MET A 1 11.31 0.80 -18.24
N THR A 2 11.73 -0.26 -17.53
CA THR A 2 10.87 -1.30 -16.94
C THR A 2 10.40 -0.99 -15.52
N ASP A 3 11.11 -0.14 -14.78
CA ASP A 3 10.85 0.12 -13.36
C ASP A 3 9.60 0.96 -13.10
N THR A 4 9.35 1.98 -13.94
CA THR A 4 8.18 2.86 -13.80
C THR A 4 6.86 2.14 -14.11
N HIS A 5 6.87 1.20 -15.06
CA HIS A 5 5.69 0.38 -15.39
C HIS A 5 5.36 -0.61 -14.27
N ASN A 6 6.37 -1.11 -13.56
CA ASN A 6 6.18 -1.97 -12.41
C ASN A 6 5.55 -1.19 -11.24
N ARG A 7 6.14 -0.04 -10.89
CA ARG A 7 5.63 0.84 -9.83
C ARG A 7 4.16 1.24 -10.02
N ALA A 8 3.78 1.71 -11.21
CA ALA A 8 2.40 2.11 -11.49
C ALA A 8 1.40 0.93 -11.42
N THR A 9 1.88 -0.29 -11.68
CA THR A 9 1.06 -1.50 -11.55
C THR A 9 0.91 -1.90 -10.09
N VAL A 10 2.00 -1.86 -9.32
CA VAL A 10 1.99 -2.08 -7.86
C VAL A 10 1.09 -1.06 -7.18
N GLU A 11 1.17 0.22 -7.53
CA GLU A 11 0.35 1.29 -6.96
C GLU A 11 -1.15 1.01 -7.18
N ARG A 12 -1.56 0.66 -8.40
CA ARG A 12 -2.97 0.32 -8.69
C ARG A 12 -3.45 -0.86 -7.87
N GLN A 13 -2.63 -1.91 -7.76
CA GLN A 13 -2.98 -3.08 -6.97
C GLN A 13 -3.06 -2.75 -5.47
N LEU A 14 -2.10 -1.98 -4.94
CA LEU A 14 -2.13 -1.51 -3.55
C LEU A 14 -3.37 -0.66 -3.28
N ARG A 15 -3.73 0.25 -4.18
CA ARG A 15 -4.96 1.06 -4.05
C ARG A 15 -6.22 0.21 -3.97
N SER A 16 -6.32 -0.86 -4.77
CA SER A 16 -7.44 -1.81 -4.70
C SER A 16 -7.45 -2.56 -3.35
N MET A 17 -6.29 -3.03 -2.87
CA MET A 17 -6.18 -3.67 -1.54
C MET A 17 -6.51 -2.72 -0.39
N ILE A 18 -6.07 -1.47 -0.47
CA ILE A 18 -6.38 -0.43 0.53
C ILE A 18 -7.88 -0.17 0.54
N ALA A 19 -8.51 -0.04 -0.64
CA ALA A 19 -9.95 0.14 -0.76
C ALA A 19 -10.72 -1.02 -0.14
N GLU A 20 -10.32 -2.25 -0.42
CA GLU A 20 -10.92 -3.46 0.17
C GLU A 20 -10.76 -3.48 1.70
N ALA A 21 -9.54 -3.24 2.21
CA ALA A 21 -9.24 -3.24 3.63
C ALA A 21 -9.99 -2.13 4.38
N ALA A 22 -10.03 -0.92 3.83
CA ALA A 22 -10.73 0.24 4.39
C ALA A 22 -12.25 0.21 4.12
N ARG A 23 -12.73 -0.76 3.34
CA ARG A 23 -14.12 -0.82 2.82
C ARG A 23 -14.57 0.47 2.13
N LEU A 24 -13.64 1.05 1.37
CA LEU A 24 -13.87 2.20 0.52
C LEU A 24 -14.09 1.77 -0.93
N ASP A 25 -14.65 2.67 -1.73
CA ASP A 25 -14.78 2.46 -3.17
C ASP A 25 -13.38 2.54 -3.82
N GLU A 26 -13.01 1.51 -4.58
CA GLU A 26 -11.75 1.48 -5.33
C GLU A 26 -11.61 2.68 -6.26
N ALA A 27 -12.69 3.13 -6.90
CA ALA A 27 -12.68 4.30 -7.75
C ALA A 27 -12.47 5.60 -6.95
N ALA A 28 -12.90 5.65 -5.69
CA ALA A 28 -12.60 6.76 -4.81
C ALA A 28 -11.12 6.76 -4.41
N VAL A 29 -10.59 5.61 -3.97
CA VAL A 29 -9.18 5.46 -3.60
C VAL A 29 -8.25 5.68 -4.80
N ALA A 30 -8.65 5.27 -6.01
CA ALA A 30 -7.88 5.50 -7.24
C ALA A 30 -7.77 6.98 -7.62
N ARG A 31 -8.74 7.82 -7.21
CA ARG A 31 -8.70 9.27 -7.42
C ARG A 31 -7.89 10.01 -6.36
N LEU A 32 -7.55 9.36 -5.24
CA LEU A 32 -6.78 10.00 -4.18
C LEU A 32 -5.36 10.32 -4.64
N PRO A 33 -4.77 11.44 -4.19
CA PRO A 33 -3.35 11.71 -4.35
C PRO A 33 -2.49 10.56 -3.84
N ALA A 34 -1.36 10.27 -4.50
CA ALA A 34 -0.42 9.26 -4.00
C ALA A 34 0.18 9.65 -2.63
N GLY A 35 0.27 10.94 -2.33
CA GLY A 35 0.69 11.43 -1.02
C GLY A 35 -0.39 11.32 0.07
N THR A 36 -1.57 10.76 -0.22
CA THR A 36 -2.63 10.60 0.78
C THR A 36 -2.19 9.63 1.87
N GLU A 37 -2.40 10.06 3.11
CA GLU A 37 -2.07 9.28 4.29
C GLU A 37 -3.03 8.11 4.47
N LEU A 38 -2.48 6.92 4.73
CA LEU A 38 -3.29 5.71 4.94
C LEU A 38 -4.09 5.81 6.24
N PHE A 39 -3.42 6.19 7.33
CA PHE A 39 -4.03 6.41 8.65
C PHE A 39 -4.61 7.83 8.82
N GLY A 40 -4.57 8.65 7.77
CA GLY A 40 -5.15 9.99 7.77
C GLY A 40 -6.67 9.97 7.61
N PRO A 41 -7.32 11.15 7.62
CA PRO A 41 -8.78 11.25 7.57
C PRO A 41 -9.40 10.85 6.21
N GLU A 42 -8.62 10.87 5.12
CA GLU A 42 -9.13 10.53 3.78
C GLU A 42 -9.37 9.04 3.59
N ILE A 43 -8.42 8.19 4.04
CA ILE A 43 -8.53 6.73 3.96
C ILE A 43 -9.04 6.14 5.27
N ALA A 44 -8.68 6.77 6.40
CA ALA A 44 -9.08 6.39 7.75
C ALA A 44 -8.88 4.88 8.02
N LEU A 45 -7.71 4.34 7.63
CA LEU A 45 -7.39 2.94 7.90
C LEU A 45 -7.45 2.67 9.40
N THR A 46 -8.33 1.76 9.79
CA THR A 46 -8.36 1.25 11.17
C THR A 46 -7.17 0.33 11.40
N SER A 47 -6.77 0.12 12.66
CA SER A 47 -5.68 -0.81 12.99
C SER A 47 -5.94 -2.22 12.43
N LEU A 48 -7.20 -2.68 12.43
CA LEU A 48 -7.57 -3.98 11.85
C LEU A 48 -7.44 -4.00 10.33
N ALA A 49 -7.88 -2.93 9.67
CA ALA A 49 -7.74 -2.79 8.22
C ALA A 49 -6.25 -2.70 7.83
N GLY A 50 -5.41 -2.05 8.65
CA GLY A 50 -3.96 -2.03 8.49
C GLY A 50 -3.35 -3.42 8.54
N VAL A 51 -3.69 -4.23 9.55
CA VAL A 51 -3.22 -5.62 9.65
C VAL A 51 -3.71 -6.47 8.48
N THR A 52 -4.95 -6.26 8.03
CA THR A 52 -5.53 -6.98 6.87
C THR A 52 -4.79 -6.63 5.59
N LEU A 53 -4.47 -5.36 5.38
CA LEU A 53 -3.67 -4.88 4.25
C LEU A 53 -2.26 -5.48 4.28
N LEU A 54 -1.60 -5.45 5.44
CA LEU A 54 -0.27 -6.02 5.63
C LEU A 54 -0.23 -7.50 5.29
N GLY A 55 -1.19 -8.28 5.80
CA GLY A 55 -1.32 -9.70 5.46
C GLY A 55 -1.59 -9.95 3.98
N ALA A 56 -2.38 -9.09 3.31
CA ALA A 56 -2.62 -9.20 1.87
C ALA A 56 -1.36 -8.90 1.04
N ILE A 57 -0.55 -7.92 1.46
CA ILE A 57 0.72 -7.57 0.81
C ILE A 57 1.72 -8.72 0.97
N ASP A 58 1.86 -9.26 2.18
CA ASP A 58 2.73 -10.41 2.45
C ASP A 58 2.32 -11.63 1.59
N GLN A 59 1.02 -11.98 1.57
CA GLN A 59 0.54 -13.11 0.78
C GLN A 59 0.76 -12.94 -0.74
N ARG A 60 0.67 -11.71 -1.26
CA ARG A 60 0.73 -11.46 -2.71
C ARG A 60 2.13 -11.17 -3.22
N TYR A 61 2.93 -10.46 -2.44
CA TYR A 61 4.26 -9.99 -2.82
C TYR A 61 5.39 -10.64 -2.02
N GLY A 62 5.09 -11.36 -0.93
CA GLY A 62 6.09 -11.89 -0.01
C GLY A 62 6.78 -10.80 0.82
N VAL A 63 6.16 -9.62 0.93
CA VAL A 63 6.72 -8.45 1.61
C VAL A 63 6.00 -8.26 2.94
N ASP A 64 6.60 -8.74 4.03
CA ASP A 64 6.12 -8.49 5.38
C ASP A 64 6.55 -7.11 5.87
N VAL A 65 5.77 -6.09 5.52
CA VAL A 65 6.04 -4.69 5.90
C VAL A 65 6.09 -4.52 7.42
N ALA A 66 5.30 -5.26 8.21
CA ALA A 66 5.29 -5.12 9.67
C ALA A 66 6.58 -5.64 10.31
N THR A 67 7.19 -6.66 9.71
CA THR A 67 8.49 -7.19 10.15
C THR A 67 9.66 -6.36 9.60
N LEU A 68 9.55 -5.86 8.37
CA LEU A 68 10.60 -5.08 7.72
C LEU A 68 10.65 -3.62 8.22
N ASP A 69 9.51 -3.06 8.61
CA ASP A 69 9.34 -1.70 9.07
C ASP A 69 8.48 -1.66 10.34
N LEU A 70 9.14 -1.83 11.49
CA LEU A 70 8.51 -1.81 12.81
C LEU A 70 7.91 -0.45 13.18
N SER A 71 8.41 0.66 12.61
CA SER A 71 7.83 2.00 12.81
C SER A 71 6.61 2.23 11.93
N LEU A 72 6.38 1.37 10.93
CA LEU A 72 5.31 1.49 9.94
C LEU A 72 5.39 2.82 9.16
N ASP A 73 6.59 3.37 9.01
CA ASP A 73 6.82 4.60 8.24
C ASP A 73 6.42 4.41 6.77
N SER A 74 6.54 3.19 6.27
CA SER A 74 6.11 2.74 4.95
C SER A 74 4.60 2.86 4.75
N LEU A 75 3.81 2.85 5.83
CA LEU A 75 2.37 3.08 5.79
C LEU A 75 1.99 4.55 5.92
N GLN A 76 2.95 5.47 5.90
CA GLN A 76 2.66 6.91 6.00
C GLN A 76 1.74 7.37 4.88
N SER A 77 1.96 6.94 3.63
CA SER A 77 1.14 7.31 2.47
C SER A 77 1.07 6.21 1.41
N ILE A 78 0.13 6.31 0.47
CA ILE A 78 0.04 5.38 -0.67
C ILE A 78 1.37 5.33 -1.44
N ALA A 79 2.00 6.48 -1.67
CA ALA A 79 3.27 6.60 -2.37
C ALA A 79 4.38 5.89 -1.61
N THR A 80 4.50 6.13 -0.29
CA THR A 80 5.54 5.49 0.54
C THR A 80 5.41 3.97 0.51
N LEU A 81 4.19 3.45 0.65
CA LEU A 81 3.94 2.01 0.61
C LEU A 81 4.25 1.42 -0.77
N THR A 82 3.86 2.12 -1.83
CA THR A 82 4.16 1.72 -3.21
C THR A 82 5.66 1.67 -3.46
N ASP A 83 6.39 2.68 -3.01
CA ASP A 83 7.85 2.76 -3.15
C ASP A 83 8.53 1.63 -2.38
N PHE A 84 8.07 1.36 -1.15
CA PHE A 84 8.59 0.29 -0.31
C PHE A 84 8.42 -1.10 -0.95
N VAL A 85 7.20 -1.42 -1.40
CA VAL A 85 6.90 -2.71 -2.04
C VAL A 85 7.63 -2.83 -3.38
N THR A 86 7.65 -1.77 -4.19
CA THR A 86 8.36 -1.79 -5.48
C THR A 86 9.86 -2.01 -5.30
N ALA A 87 10.49 -1.37 -4.31
CA ALA A 87 11.91 -1.53 -4.01
C ALA A 87 12.24 -2.97 -3.54
N HIS A 88 11.35 -3.58 -2.75
CA HIS A 88 11.51 -4.97 -2.32
C HIS A 88 11.33 -5.96 -3.47
N LEU A 89 10.37 -5.72 -4.36
CA LEU A 89 10.15 -6.56 -5.55
C LEU A 89 11.32 -6.53 -6.54
N GLN A 90 12.14 -5.48 -6.53
CA GLN A 90 13.35 -5.41 -7.37
C GLN A 90 14.56 -6.13 -6.76
N SER A 91 14.53 -6.41 -5.45
CA SER A 91 15.64 -7.05 -4.73
C SER A 91 15.54 -8.59 -4.69
N HIS A 92 14.45 -9.15 -5.22
CA HIS A 92 14.17 -10.59 -5.33
C HIS A 92 14.14 -11.05 -6.79
#